data_AF-A0A4U2DC89-F1
#
_entry.id   AF-A0A4U2DC89-F1
#
_cell.length_a   1.000
_cell.length_b   1.000
_cell.length_c   1.000
_cell.angle_alpha   90.00
_cell.angle_beta   90.00
_cell.angle_gamma   90.00
#
_symmetry.space_group_name_H-M   'P 1'
#
loop_
_entity.id
_entity.type
_entity.pdbx_description
1 polymer ?
#
loop_
_entity_poly.entity_id
_entity_poly.type
_entity_poly.pdbx_seq_one_letter_code
_entity_poly.pdbx_strand_id
1 'polypeptide(L)'
;QVTILRSKSMWLSLFTVIFIFAAMFSSYSFITQYLSTVTNMNGTWISAMLMVFGIFGIFGNFIFGKLLSKNILKTVMLYPIIFGLTFIIVYFMGFSFYFMIGMVAFWGAVHSAGLIVSQTW
;
A
#
# COMPACT_ATOMS: atom_id res chain seq x y z
N GLN A 1 6.92 -11.60 31.46
CA GLN A 1 6.38 -11.88 30.11
C GLN A 1 5.11 -11.08 29.80
N VAL A 2 4.10 -11.02 30.69
CA VAL A 2 2.84 -10.27 30.46
C VAL A 2 2.97 -8.73 30.53
N THR A 3 4.09 -8.21 31.04
CA THR A 3 4.30 -6.77 31.26
C THR A 3 4.41 -5.96 29.98
N ILE A 4 4.86 -6.57 28.87
CA ILE A 4 4.96 -5.93 27.55
C ILE A 4 3.56 -5.57 27.02
N LEU A 5 2.54 -6.39 27.34
CA LEU A 5 1.14 -6.16 26.97
C LEU A 5 0.50 -4.96 27.68
N ARG A 6 1.14 -4.39 28.71
CA ARG A 6 0.68 -3.18 29.40
C ARG A 6 1.12 -1.89 28.70
N SER A 7 2.02 -1.99 27.71
CA SER A 7 2.48 -0.82 26.95
C SER A 7 1.39 -0.34 26.00
N LYS A 8 0.92 0.90 26.18
CA LYS A 8 0.02 1.57 25.22
C LYS A 8 0.61 1.63 23.81
N SER A 9 1.93 1.76 23.69
CA SER A 9 2.61 1.79 22.40
C SER A 9 2.46 0.47 21.65
N MET A 10 2.53 -0.67 22.35
CA MET A 10 2.39 -1.98 21.72
C MET A 10 0.99 -2.17 21.11
N TRP A 11 -0.05 -1.78 21.83
CA TRP A 11 -1.43 -1.85 21.32
C TRP A 11 -1.64 -0.91 20.13
N LEU A 12 -1.09 0.30 20.18
CA LEU A 12 -1.16 1.22 19.04
C LEU A 12 -0.49 0.64 17.80
N SER A 13 0.70 0.05 17.95
CA SER A 13 1.41 -0.64 16.86
C SER A 13 0.58 -1.82 16.33
N LEU A 14 0.01 -2.64 17.22
CA LEU A 14 -0.83 -3.77 16.83
C LEU A 14 -2.04 -3.33 16.00
N PHE A 15 -2.80 -2.34 16.47
CA PHE A 15 -3.95 -1.81 15.73
C PHE A 15 -3.51 -1.23 14.39
N THR A 16 -2.40 -0.48 14.36
CA THR A 16 -1.86 0.10 13.13
C THR A 16 -1.52 -0.98 12.11
N VAL A 17 -0.83 -2.04 12.52
CA VAL A 17 -0.51 -3.18 11.65
C VAL A 17 -1.79 -3.88 11.16
N ILE A 18 -2.77 -4.12 12.04
CA ILE A 18 -4.05 -4.72 11.65
C ILE A 18 -4.74 -3.86 10.58
N PHE A 19 -4.85 -2.55 10.79
CA PHE A 19 -5.49 -1.65 9.83
C PHE A 19 -4.74 -1.57 8.50
N ILE A 20 -3.40 -1.53 8.53
CA ILE A 20 -2.57 -1.55 7.32
C ILE A 20 -2.80 -2.84 6.54
N PHE A 21 -2.70 -3.99 7.18
CA PHE A 21 -2.92 -5.29 6.52
C PHE A 21 -4.35 -5.42 6.00
N ALA A 22 -5.34 -5.04 6.80
CA ALA A 22 -6.74 -5.05 6.37
C ALA A 22 -6.95 -4.20 5.11
N ALA A 23 -6.43 -2.97 5.09
CA ALA A 23 -6.50 -2.09 3.93
C ALA A 23 -5.74 -2.66 2.73
N MET A 24 -4.54 -3.20 2.94
CA MET A 24 -3.74 -3.82 1.88
C MET A 24 -4.49 -4.97 1.23
N PHE A 25 -4.84 -6.01 1.99
CA PHE A 25 -5.44 -7.21 1.43
C PHE A 25 -6.85 -6.95 0.89
N SER A 26 -7.66 -6.16 1.59
CA SER A 26 -8.99 -5.80 1.11
C SER A 26 -8.93 -5.05 -0.23
N SER A 27 -8.07 -4.04 -0.35
CA SER A 27 -7.96 -3.26 -1.59
C SER A 27 -7.42 -4.08 -2.76
N TYR A 28 -6.44 -4.96 -2.52
CA TYR A 28 -5.91 -5.85 -3.56
C TYR A 28 -6.95 -6.86 -4.04
N SER A 29 -7.83 -7.38 -3.16
CA SER A 29 -8.91 -8.28 -3.57
C SER A 29 -9.86 -7.68 -4.62
N PHE A 30 -10.01 -6.35 -4.65
CA PHE A 30 -10.90 -5.65 -5.58
C PHE A 30 -10.17 -4.96 -6.74
N ILE A 31 -8.84 -5.05 -6.84
CA ILE A 31 -8.08 -4.31 -7.87
C ILE A 31 -8.52 -4.66 -9.29
N THR A 32 -8.70 -5.96 -9.60
CA THR A 32 -9.14 -6.44 -10.91
C THR A 32 -10.54 -5.95 -11.24
N GLN A 33 -11.46 -6.04 -10.29
CA GLN A 33 -12.84 -5.57 -10.45
C GLN A 33 -12.85 -4.05 -10.69
N TYR A 34 -12.05 -3.29 -9.94
CA TYR A 34 -11.95 -1.85 -10.07
C TYR A 34 -11.41 -1.44 -11.45
N LEU A 35 -10.29 -2.02 -11.88
CA LEU A 35 -9.70 -1.72 -13.19
C LEU A 35 -10.66 -2.05 -14.33
N SER A 36 -11.42 -3.14 -14.20
CA SER A 36 -12.42 -3.54 -15.19
C SER A 36 -13.65 -2.62 -15.22
N THR A 37 -14.22 -2.31 -14.06
CA THR A 37 -15.53 -1.64 -13.97
C THR A 37 -15.45 -0.11 -13.95
N VAL A 38 -14.42 0.45 -13.32
CA VAL A 38 -14.26 1.91 -13.16
C VAL A 38 -13.37 2.48 -14.25
N THR A 39 -12.24 1.82 -14.52
CA THR A 39 -11.26 2.27 -15.51
C THR A 39 -11.52 1.68 -16.91
N ASN A 40 -12.50 0.79 -17.05
CA ASN A 40 -12.89 0.15 -18.32
C ASN A 40 -11.73 -0.59 -19.02
N MET A 41 -10.79 -1.16 -18.25
CA MET A 41 -9.69 -1.95 -18.81
C MET A 41 -10.16 -3.35 -19.21
N ASN A 42 -9.67 -3.84 -20.36
CA ASN A 42 -9.87 -5.21 -20.79
C ASN A 42 -8.90 -6.18 -20.08
N GLY A 43 -9.07 -7.49 -20.27
CA GLY A 43 -8.26 -8.51 -19.61
C GLY A 43 -6.75 -8.36 -19.85
N THR A 44 -6.33 -8.04 -21.08
CA THR A 44 -4.92 -7.84 -21.42
C THR A 44 -4.30 -6.68 -20.63
N TRP A 45 -5.01 -5.55 -20.55
CA TRP A 45 -4.56 -4.40 -19.77
C TRP A 45 -4.54 -4.69 -18.28
N ILE A 46 -5.54 -5.39 -17.74
CA ILE A 46 -5.55 -5.79 -16.33
C ILE A 46 -4.35 -6.67 -15.99
N SER A 47 -4.06 -7.69 -16.80
CA SER A 47 -2.89 -8.55 -16.59
C SER A 47 -1.58 -7.75 -16.64
N ALA A 48 -1.45 -6.81 -17.57
CA ALA A 48 -0.31 -5.90 -17.64
C ALA A 48 -0.21 -5.02 -16.38
N MET A 49 -1.33 -4.49 -15.88
CA MET A 49 -1.37 -3.67 -14.67
C MET A 49 -0.98 -4.46 -13.41
N LEU A 50 -1.39 -5.73 -13.30
CA LEU A 50 -0.96 -6.58 -12.18
C LEU A 50 0.54 -6.88 -12.24
N MET A 51 1.11 -7.04 -13.44
CA MET A 51 2.55 -7.16 -13.62
C MET A 51 3.28 -5.87 -13.22
N VAL A 52 2.78 -4.70 -13.64
CA VAL A 52 3.30 -3.39 -13.23
C VAL A 52 3.24 -3.23 -11.71
N PHE A 53 2.11 -3.58 -11.09
CA PHE A 53 1.92 -3.54 -9.65
C PHE A 53 2.98 -4.38 -8.92
N GLY A 54 3.22 -5.62 -9.37
CA GLY A 54 4.24 -6.51 -8.80
C GLY A 54 5.66 -5.95 -8.95
N ILE A 55 6.04 -5.50 -10.16
CA ILE A 55 7.37 -4.93 -10.44
C ILE A 55 7.62 -3.71 -9.56
N PHE A 56 6.68 -2.77 -9.52
CA PHE A 56 6.84 -1.57 -8.71
C PHE A 56 6.79 -1.86 -7.21
N GLY A 57 6.11 -2.92 -6.78
CA GLY A 57 6.20 -3.42 -5.40
C GLY A 57 7.63 -3.73 -4.97
N ILE A 58 8.42 -4.36 -5.85
CA ILE A 58 9.84 -4.63 -5.58
C ILE A 58 10.61 -3.31 -5.38
N PHE A 59 10.43 -2.34 -6.28
CA PHE A 59 11.06 -1.02 -6.14
C PHE A 59 10.62 -0.28 -4.87
N GLY A 60 9.34 -0.38 -4.51
CA GLY A 60 8.78 0.17 -3.29
C GLY A 60 9.48 -0.34 -2.04
N ASN A 61 9.76 -1.65 -1.96
CA ASN A 61 10.51 -2.23 -0.84
C ASN A 61 11.92 -1.68 -0.72
N PHE A 62 12.66 -1.51 -1.83
CA PHE A 62 13.99 -0.89 -1.78
C PHE A 62 13.93 0.57 -1.32
N ILE A 63 12.97 1.34 -1.82
CA ILE A 63 12.79 2.76 -1.46
C ILE A 63 12.46 2.87 0.03
N PHE A 64 11.43 2.16 0.50
CA PHE A 64 11.03 2.21 1.90
C PHE A 64 12.05 1.58 2.84
N GLY A 65 12.79 0.55 2.42
CA GLY A 65 13.91 0.02 3.18
C GLY A 65 15.00 1.06 3.42
N LYS A 66 15.31 1.89 2.41
CA LYS A 66 16.23 3.02 2.54
C LYS A 66 15.66 4.17 3.37
N LEU A 67 14.36 4.39 3.35
CA LEU A 67 13.71 5.40 4.20
C LEU A 67 13.70 4.97 5.67
N LEU A 68 13.39 3.69 5.93
CA LEU A 68 13.43 3.08 7.26
C LEU A 68 14.84 3.13 7.85
N SER A 69 15.89 2.83 7.06
CA SER A 69 17.27 2.91 7.55
C SER A 69 17.72 4.33 7.90
N LYS A 70 17.13 5.35 7.29
CA LYS A 70 17.40 6.76 7.62
C LYS A 70 16.61 7.23 8.84
N ASN A 71 15.31 6.92 8.90
CA ASN A 71 14.46 7.31 10.01
C ASN A 71 13.23 6.41 10.10
N ILE A 72 13.28 5.45 11.03
CA ILE A 72 12.22 4.47 11.26
C ILE A 72 10.91 5.18 11.65
N LEU A 73 10.93 6.01 12.70
CA LEU A 73 9.73 6.68 13.23
C LEU A 73 9.01 7.49 12.16
N LYS A 74 9.74 8.32 11.41
CA LYS A 74 9.15 9.17 10.36
C LYS A 74 8.52 8.33 9.25
N THR A 75 9.18 7.26 8.82
CA THR A 75 8.69 6.44 7.71
C THR A 75 7.44 5.64 8.11
N VAL A 76 7.46 5.07 9.31
CA VAL A 76 6.36 4.30 9.88
C VAL A 76 5.11 5.18 10.10
N MET A 77 5.28 6.42 10.58
CA MET A 77 4.15 7.34 10.77
C MET A 77 3.60 7.91 9.44
N LEU A 78 4.45 8.15 8.44
CA LEU A 78 4.02 8.66 7.14
C LEU A 78 3.36 7.61 6.26
N TYR A 79 3.76 6.34 6.38
CA TYR A 79 3.24 5.25 5.56
C TYR A 79 1.70 5.18 5.49
N PRO A 80 0.96 5.10 6.61
CA PRO A 80 -0.50 5.00 6.56
C PRO A 80 -1.15 6.24 5.93
N ILE A 81 -0.53 7.42 6.08
CA ILE A 81 -1.00 8.66 5.44
C ILE A 81 -0.83 8.56 3.92
N ILE A 82 0.35 8.13 3.45
CA ILE A 82 0.62 7.95 2.02
C ILE A 82 -0.32 6.90 1.43
N PHE A 83 -0.51 5.77 2.12
CA PHE A 83 -1.38 4.70 1.65
C PHE A 83 -2.85 5.13 1.60
N GLY A 84 -3.34 5.87 2.60
CA GLY A 84 -4.68 6.45 2.57
C GLY A 84 -4.88 7.46 1.45
N LEU A 85 -3.89 8.34 1.22
CA LEU A 85 -3.91 9.31 0.12
C LEU A 85 -3.99 8.64 -1.25
N THR A 86 -3.32 7.49 -1.44
CA THR A 86 -3.44 6.70 -2.67
C THR A 86 -4.90 6.40 -3.01
N PHE A 87 -5.70 5.95 -2.03
CA PHE A 87 -7.11 5.62 -2.26
C PHE A 87 -7.99 6.84 -2.45
N ILE A 88 -7.71 7.95 -1.75
CA ILE A 88 -8.42 9.21 -1.97
C ILE A 88 -8.20 9.70 -3.41
N ILE A 89 -6.97 9.66 -3.90
CA ILE A 89 -6.65 10.07 -5.26
C ILE A 89 -7.29 9.12 -6.28
N VAL A 90 -7.21 7.80 -6.04
CA VAL A 90 -7.87 6.80 -6.90
C VAL A 90 -9.38 7.00 -6.95
N TYR A 91 -10.02 7.37 -5.84
CA TYR A 91 -11.45 7.69 -5.81
C TYR A 91 -11.81 8.86 -6.74
N PHE A 92 -11.01 9.93 -6.74
CA PHE A 92 -11.30 11.12 -7.56
C PHE A 92 -10.90 10.97 -9.03
N MET A 93 -9.85 10.20 -9.34
CA MET A 93 -9.23 10.22 -10.68
C MET A 93 -9.12 8.84 -11.34
N GLY A 94 -9.53 7.76 -10.66
CA GLY A 94 -9.37 6.38 -11.14
C GLY A 94 -10.21 6.01 -12.37
N PHE A 95 -11.15 6.87 -12.77
CA PHE A 95 -11.90 6.71 -14.03
C PHE A 95 -11.02 6.97 -15.26
N SER A 96 -9.91 7.71 -15.11
CA SER A 96 -9.01 8.04 -16.22
C SER A 96 -8.02 6.90 -16.47
N PHE A 97 -8.05 6.36 -17.69
CA PHE A 97 -7.21 5.24 -18.12
C PHE A 97 -5.71 5.52 -17.94
N TYR A 98 -5.22 6.62 -18.51
CA TYR A 98 -3.79 6.96 -18.47
C TYR A 98 -3.30 7.28 -17.06
N PHE A 99 -4.15 7.94 -16.27
CA PHE A 99 -3.85 8.24 -14.88
C PHE A 99 -3.72 6.96 -14.06
N MET A 100 -4.63 6.01 -14.25
CA MET A 100 -4.65 4.76 -13.51
C MET A 100 -3.40 3.92 -13.77
N ILE A 101 -2.82 3.95 -14.98
CA ILE A 101 -1.54 3.26 -15.27
C ILE A 101 -0.43 3.73 -14.32
N GLY A 102 -0.26 5.06 -14.19
CA GLY A 102 0.73 5.63 -13.28
C GLY A 102 0.41 5.34 -11.81
N MET A 103 -0.88 5.39 -11.45
CA MET A 103 -1.31 5.11 -10.09
C MET A 103 -1.15 3.64 -9.69
N VAL A 104 -1.32 2.68 -10.60
CA VAL A 104 -1.10 1.25 -10.30
C VAL A 104 0.37 1.01 -9.96
N ALA A 105 1.30 1.65 -10.68
CA ALA A 105 2.72 1.58 -10.37
C ALA A 105 3.02 2.15 -8.98
N PHE A 106 2.52 3.35 -8.68
CA PHE A 106 2.67 3.97 -7.37
C PHE A 106 2.03 3.13 -6.25
N TRP A 107 0.81 2.65 -6.49
CA TRP A 107 0.07 1.83 -5.55
C TRP A 107 0.79 0.50 -5.27
N GLY A 108 1.32 -0.19 -6.29
CA GLY A 108 2.13 -1.39 -6.10
C GLY A 108 3.34 -1.16 -5.20
N ALA A 109 4.08 -0.07 -5.44
CA ALA A 109 5.23 0.31 -4.62
C ALA A 109 4.86 0.58 -3.15
N VAL A 110 3.80 1.37 -2.91
CA VAL A 110 3.36 1.67 -1.54
C VAL A 110 2.78 0.42 -0.88
N HIS A 111 1.94 -0.35 -1.58
CA HIS A 111 1.33 -1.56 -1.04
C HIS A 111 2.38 -2.56 -0.55
N SER A 112 3.38 -2.90 -1.38
CA SER A 112 4.40 -3.87 -0.95
C SER A 112 5.23 -3.37 0.24
N ALA A 113 5.55 -2.06 0.26
CA ALA A 113 6.29 -1.44 1.36
C ALA A 113 5.59 -1.57 2.73
N GLY A 114 4.27 -1.73 2.76
CA GLY A 114 3.53 -1.97 3.99
C GLY A 114 3.97 -3.21 4.76
N LEU A 115 4.50 -4.23 4.07
CA LEU A 115 5.02 -5.44 4.70
C LEU A 115 6.24 -5.12 5.56
N ILE A 116 7.23 -4.42 5.00
CA ILE A 116 8.48 -4.09 5.72
C ILE A 116 8.27 -3.01 6.79
N VAL A 117 7.36 -2.06 6.55
CA VAL A 117 6.99 -1.03 7.52
C VAL A 117 6.29 -1.65 8.74
N SER A 118 5.44 -2.65 8.51
CA SER A 118 4.72 -3.30 9.61
C SER A 118 5.61 -4.23 10.44
N GLN A 119 6.73 -4.71 9.88
CA GLN A 119 7.71 -5.55 10.58
C GLN A 119 8.74 -4.76 11.41
N THR A 120 8.79 -3.43 11.27
CA THR A 120 9.79 -2.57 11.92
C THR A 120 9.35 -1.97 13.26
N TRP A 121 8.18 -2.37 13.77
CA TRP A 121 7.63 -1.95 15.07
C TRP A 121 8.20 -2.73 16.25
#